data_AF-A0A1H0V785-F1
#
_entry.id   AF-A0A1H0V785-F1
#
_cell.length_a   1.000
_cell.length_b   1.000
_cell.length_c   1.000
_cell.angle_alpha   90.00
_cell.angle_beta   90.00
_cell.angle_gamma   90.00
#
_symmetry.space_group_name_H-M   'P 1'
#
loop_
_entity.id
_entity.type
_entity.pdbx_description
1 polymer ?
#
loop_
_entity_poly.entity_id
_entity_poly.type
_entity_poly.pdbx_seq_one_letter_code
_entity_poly.pdbx_strand_id
1 'polypeptide(L)'
;MKRTTIKAGLCSMVVVLLWCLSATTGAYALNFDLGNGISLDWDTTLRYSVAQRIEDQDKKLIADPNSDDGNRNFDRWSLIKNRFDVLTEADLNFGEVGPLYNFGLFTRAHGWYDFVYNQSNDHDSPLTSNNISVAYDSFTDKTEKWHGRKVEMLDYFLYSGFDV
;
A
#
# COMPACT_ATOMS: atom_id res chain seq x y z
N MET A 1 -35.72 46.24 10.12
CA MET A 1 -35.83 44.81 9.81
C MET A 1 -34.42 44.28 9.54
N LYS A 2 -33.79 43.60 10.52
CA LYS A 2 -32.43 43.02 10.38
C LYS A 2 -32.56 41.64 9.73
N ARG A 3 -31.86 41.40 8.61
CA ARG A 3 -31.75 40.08 7.99
C ARG A 3 -30.44 39.44 8.43
N THR A 4 -30.56 38.41 9.26
CA THR A 4 -29.47 37.54 9.70
C THR A 4 -29.25 36.48 8.61
N THR A 5 -28.09 36.47 7.96
CA THR A 5 -27.70 35.39 7.06
C THR A 5 -26.78 34.43 7.79
N ILE A 6 -27.30 33.24 8.08
CA ILE A 6 -26.57 32.08 8.62
C ILE A 6 -25.66 31.56 7.51
N LYS A 7 -24.33 31.60 7.69
CA LYS A 7 -23.39 30.89 6.82
C LYS A 7 -23.33 29.44 7.31
N ALA A 8 -23.87 28.52 6.51
CA ALA A 8 -23.68 27.09 6.70
C ALA A 8 -22.19 26.77 6.53
N GLY A 9 -21.59 26.14 7.54
CA GLY A 9 -20.22 25.64 7.48
C GLY A 9 -20.14 24.47 6.51
N LEU A 10 -19.46 24.68 5.39
CA LEU A 10 -19.04 23.59 4.52
C LEU A 10 -17.74 23.05 5.11
N CYS A 11 -17.80 21.83 5.63
CA CYS A 11 -16.65 21.06 6.07
C CYS A 11 -15.77 20.80 4.83
N SER A 12 -14.75 21.64 4.61
CA SER A 12 -13.77 21.44 3.53
C SER A 12 -12.87 20.26 3.89
N MET A 13 -13.27 19.06 3.46
CA MET A 13 -12.30 18.04 3.08
C MET A 13 -11.54 18.58 1.86
N VAL A 14 -10.33 19.09 2.09
CA VAL A 14 -9.44 19.56 1.03
C VAL A 14 -8.91 18.34 0.30
N VAL A 15 -9.28 18.25 -0.98
CA VAL A 15 -8.85 17.20 -1.90
C VAL A 15 -7.42 17.52 -2.32
N VAL A 16 -6.45 16.77 -1.81
CA VAL A 16 -5.09 16.77 -2.34
C VAL A 16 -5.17 16.16 -3.75
N LEU A 17 -5.00 16.97 -4.78
CA LEU A 17 -4.95 16.46 -6.16
C LEU A 17 -3.57 15.79 -6.35
N LEU A 18 -3.57 14.48 -6.50
CA LEU A 18 -2.35 13.69 -6.72
C LEU A 18 -2.27 13.29 -8.19
N TRP A 19 -1.13 13.57 -8.83
CA TRP A 19 -0.84 12.96 -10.12
C TRP A 19 -0.20 11.59 -9.87
N CYS A 20 -0.96 10.55 -10.19
CA CYS A 20 -0.57 9.15 -10.01
C CYS A 20 -0.49 8.48 -11.37
N LEU A 21 0.66 7.86 -11.67
CA LEU A 21 0.82 6.95 -12.79
C LEU A 21 1.03 5.54 -12.22
N SER A 22 0.26 4.57 -12.68
CA SER A 22 0.43 3.17 -12.30
C SER A 22 0.45 2.33 -13.57
N ALA A 23 1.45 1.46 -13.67
CA ALA A 23 1.57 0.46 -14.70
C ALA A 23 1.51 -0.91 -14.04
N THR A 24 0.55 -1.73 -14.43
CA THR A 24 0.50 -3.15 -14.06
C THR A 24 0.89 -3.95 -15.28
N THR A 25 1.97 -4.72 -15.18
CA THR A 25 2.33 -5.71 -16.21
C THR A 25 1.55 -7.00 -15.94
N GLY A 26 1.20 -7.72 -17.01
CA GLY A 26 0.18 -8.76 -17.02
C GLY A 26 0.24 -9.76 -15.86
N ALA A 27 -0.93 -10.24 -15.45
CA ALA A 27 -1.03 -11.40 -14.58
C ALA A 27 -0.40 -12.60 -15.32
N TYR A 28 0.71 -13.12 -14.80
CA TYR A 28 1.27 -14.37 -15.29
C TYR A 28 0.50 -15.50 -14.62
N ALA A 29 -0.49 -16.03 -15.35
CA ALA A 29 -1.24 -17.20 -14.96
C ALA A 29 -0.56 -18.45 -15.53
N LEU A 30 -0.04 -19.28 -14.64
CA LEU A 30 0.63 -20.53 -14.97
C LEU A 30 -0.14 -21.67 -14.34
N ASN A 31 -0.56 -22.62 -15.16
CA ASN A 31 -1.12 -23.88 -14.70
C ASN A 31 -0.08 -25.00 -14.92
N PHE A 32 0.18 -25.77 -13.87
CA PHE A 32 1.09 -26.91 -13.90
C PHE A 32 0.34 -28.19 -13.56
N ASP A 33 0.42 -29.17 -14.45
CA ASP A 33 0.07 -30.55 -14.13
C ASP A 33 1.27 -31.23 -13.49
N LEU A 34 1.16 -31.58 -12.21
CA LEU A 34 2.22 -32.22 -11.42
C LEU A 34 2.14 -33.75 -11.47
N GLY A 35 1.15 -34.30 -12.20
CA GLY A 35 0.88 -35.73 -12.30
C GLY A 35 0.07 -36.27 -11.12
N ASN A 36 -0.44 -37.49 -11.28
CA ASN A 36 -1.25 -38.19 -10.27
C ASN A 36 -2.51 -37.41 -9.81
N GLY A 37 -3.09 -36.58 -10.68
CA GLY A 37 -4.25 -35.76 -10.35
C GLY A 37 -3.95 -34.50 -9.55
N ILE A 38 -2.67 -34.18 -9.32
CA ILE A 38 -2.24 -32.97 -8.63
C ILE A 38 -2.01 -31.86 -9.66
N SER A 39 -2.58 -30.68 -9.40
CA SER A 39 -2.38 -29.49 -10.22
C SER A 39 -2.02 -28.27 -9.37
N LEU A 40 -1.27 -27.34 -9.96
CA LEU A 40 -0.91 -26.08 -9.35
C LEU A 40 -1.30 -24.93 -10.28
N ASP A 41 -2.19 -24.07 -9.83
CA ASP A 41 -2.44 -22.77 -10.43
C ASP A 41 -1.60 -21.72 -9.71
N TRP A 42 -0.84 -20.94 -10.47
CA TRP A 42 0.04 -19.90 -9.97
C TRP A 42 -0.19 -18.61 -10.73
N ASP A 43 -0.62 -17.57 -10.02
CA ASP A 43 -0.82 -16.24 -10.56
C ASP A 43 0.16 -15.24 -9.93
N THR A 44 0.79 -14.40 -10.74
CA THR A 44 1.60 -13.28 -10.24
C THR A 44 1.25 -11.99 -10.95
N THR A 45 0.94 -10.96 -10.16
CA THR A 45 0.70 -9.59 -10.62
C THR A 45 1.83 -8.67 -10.16
N LEU A 46 2.46 -8.01 -11.12
CA LEU A 46 3.49 -6.99 -10.85
C LEU A 46 2.93 -5.60 -11.14
N ARG A 47 3.09 -4.67 -10.21
CA ARG A 47 2.64 -3.28 -10.35
C ARG A 47 3.77 -2.33 -10.00
N TYR A 48 3.94 -1.32 -10.83
CA TYR A 48 4.79 -0.18 -10.55
C TYR A 48 3.94 1.08 -10.48
N SER A 49 4.10 1.87 -9.41
CA SER A 49 3.30 3.07 -9.16
C SER A 49 4.17 4.24 -8.77
N VAL A 50 3.93 5.39 -9.39
CA VAL A 50 4.60 6.65 -9.10
C VAL A 50 3.55 7.70 -8.78
N ALA A 51 3.76 8.49 -7.73
CA ALA A 51 2.93 9.63 -7.39
C ALA A 51 3.78 10.81 -6.95
N GLN A 52 3.36 12.01 -7.36
CA GLN A 52 4.06 13.25 -7.08
C GLN A 52 3.11 14.24 -6.40
N ARG A 53 3.64 14.98 -5.43
CA ARG A 53 2.94 16.12 -4.83
C ARG A 53 2.96 17.30 -5.80
N ILE A 54 1.81 17.92 -6.07
CA ILE A 54 1.73 19.05 -7.02
C ILE A 54 1.46 20.40 -6.35
N GLU A 55 1.01 20.39 -5.10
CA GLU A 55 0.71 21.57 -4.30
C GLU A 55 1.79 21.85 -3.26
N ASP A 56 1.92 23.12 -2.87
CA ASP A 56 2.82 23.54 -1.79
C ASP A 56 2.39 22.95 -0.44
N GLN A 57 3.28 23.07 0.56
CA GLN A 57 2.95 22.73 1.94
C GLN A 57 1.77 23.58 2.46
N ASP A 58 0.84 22.95 3.17
CA ASP A 58 -0.34 23.66 3.70
C ASP A 58 0.08 24.53 4.87
N LYS A 59 -0.05 25.86 4.70
CA LYS A 59 0.32 26.88 5.69
C LYS A 59 -0.34 26.68 7.06
N LYS A 60 -1.55 26.11 7.12
CA LYS A 60 -2.27 25.84 8.37
C LYS A 60 -1.69 24.61 9.06
N LEU A 61 -1.35 23.57 8.30
CA LEU A 61 -0.75 22.36 8.86
C LEU A 61 0.67 22.62 9.36
N ILE A 62 1.48 23.34 8.58
CA ILE A 62 2.87 23.63 8.97
C ILE A 62 3.02 24.67 10.10
N ALA A 63 1.92 25.32 10.50
CA ALA A 63 1.89 26.27 11.61
C ALA A 63 1.58 25.61 12.97
N ASP A 64 1.12 24.36 12.98
CA ASP A 64 0.87 23.57 14.18
C ASP A 64 1.91 22.44 14.27
N PRO A 65 2.85 22.50 15.24
CA PRO A 65 3.89 21.48 15.42
C PRO A 65 3.40 20.05 15.67
N ASN A 66 2.10 19.83 15.92
CA ASN A 66 1.54 18.47 16.06
C ASN A 66 0.95 17.93 14.74
N SER A 67 0.84 18.79 13.73
CA SER A 67 0.18 18.50 12.45
C SER A 67 1.12 18.66 11.25
N ASP A 68 2.34 19.15 11.47
CA ASP A 68 3.24 19.59 10.40
C ASP A 68 4.08 18.46 9.81
N ASP A 69 4.57 17.52 10.62
CA ASP A 69 5.44 16.40 10.20
C ASP A 69 5.02 15.79 8.85
N GLY A 70 3.78 15.32 8.74
CA GLY A 70 3.28 14.67 7.54
C GLY A 70 3.22 15.58 6.32
N ASN A 71 2.97 16.88 6.52
CA ASN A 71 2.92 17.86 5.43
C ASN A 71 4.32 18.32 5.02
N ARG A 72 5.25 18.39 5.97
CA ARG A 72 6.65 18.78 5.77
C ARG A 72 7.50 17.67 5.16
N ASN A 73 7.11 16.40 5.29
CA ASN A 73 7.85 15.28 4.70
C ASN A 73 8.01 15.35 3.17
N PHE A 74 7.19 16.13 2.47
CA PHE A 74 7.18 16.19 1.02
C PHE A 74 6.97 17.61 0.51
N ASP A 75 7.97 18.14 -0.19
CA ASP A 75 7.87 19.40 -0.90
C ASP A 75 7.04 19.30 -2.17
N ARG A 76 6.68 20.46 -2.70
CA ARG A 76 6.03 20.53 -4.01
C ARG A 76 6.96 19.92 -5.07
N TRP A 77 6.40 19.05 -5.90
CA TRP A 77 7.09 18.26 -6.92
C TRP A 77 7.93 17.10 -6.39
N SER A 78 7.97 16.87 -5.08
CA SER A 78 8.56 15.65 -4.54
C SER A 78 7.71 14.43 -4.85
N LEU A 79 8.38 13.32 -5.12
CA LEU A 79 7.71 12.03 -5.21
C LEU A 79 7.22 11.64 -3.82
N ILE A 80 5.94 11.29 -3.72
CA ILE A 80 5.36 10.72 -2.49
C ILE A 80 5.18 9.21 -2.60
N LYS A 81 5.42 8.65 -3.79
CA LYS A 81 5.40 7.23 -4.09
C LYS A 81 6.29 6.95 -5.29
N ASN A 82 7.14 5.95 -5.18
CA ASN A 82 7.87 5.34 -6.26
C ASN A 82 8.03 3.86 -5.90
N ARG A 83 7.04 3.05 -6.25
CA ARG A 83 6.81 1.75 -5.62
C ARG A 83 6.68 0.62 -6.61
N PHE A 84 7.38 -0.47 -6.34
CA PHE A 84 7.15 -1.77 -6.94
C PHE A 84 6.32 -2.65 -5.98
N ASP A 85 5.32 -3.32 -6.51
CA ASP A 85 4.45 -4.27 -5.83
C ASP A 85 4.50 -5.62 -6.55
N VAL A 86 4.51 -6.71 -5.78
CA VAL A 86 4.31 -8.08 -6.25
C VAL A 86 3.21 -8.74 -5.45
N LEU A 87 2.15 -9.18 -6.12
CA LEU A 87 1.11 -10.02 -5.55
C LEU A 87 1.22 -11.39 -6.19
N THR A 88 1.30 -12.44 -5.39
CA THR A 88 1.33 -13.83 -5.88
C THR A 88 0.27 -14.66 -5.20
N GLU A 89 -0.36 -15.53 -5.98
CA GLU A 89 -1.40 -16.45 -5.56
C GLU A 89 -1.02 -17.84 -6.05
N ALA A 90 -1.24 -18.83 -5.20
CA ALA A 90 -0.99 -20.23 -5.52
C ALA A 90 -2.15 -21.08 -5.00
N ASP A 91 -2.75 -21.87 -5.88
CA ASP A 91 -3.76 -22.87 -5.56
C ASP A 91 -3.21 -24.25 -5.94
N LEU A 92 -2.94 -25.06 -4.92
CA LEU A 92 -2.49 -26.44 -5.07
C LEU A 92 -3.67 -27.37 -4.85
N ASN A 93 -4.09 -28.06 -5.90
CA ASN A 93 -5.18 -29.02 -5.87
C ASN A 93 -4.63 -30.45 -5.91
N PHE A 94 -5.04 -31.27 -4.95
CA PHE A 94 -4.61 -32.66 -4.79
C PHE A 94 -5.58 -33.68 -5.41
N GLY A 95 -6.65 -33.22 -6.04
CA GLY A 95 -7.71 -34.06 -6.59
C GLY A 95 -8.49 -34.78 -5.49
N GLU A 96 -8.59 -36.09 -5.62
CA GLU A 96 -9.30 -36.96 -4.69
C GLU A 96 -8.38 -37.49 -3.59
N VAL A 97 -8.79 -37.32 -2.33
CA VAL A 97 -8.05 -37.79 -1.15
C VAL A 97 -9.00 -38.56 -0.23
N GLY A 98 -9.13 -39.87 -0.46
CA GLY A 98 -10.04 -40.72 0.31
C GLY A 98 -11.50 -40.36 0.04
N PRO A 99 -12.32 -39.97 1.04
CA PRO A 99 -13.71 -39.54 0.83
C PRO A 99 -13.83 -38.07 0.38
N LEU A 100 -12.71 -37.35 0.26
CA LEU A 100 -12.67 -35.93 -0.06
C LEU A 100 -12.42 -35.73 -1.56
N TYR A 101 -13.22 -34.87 -2.18
CA TYR A 101 -13.07 -34.45 -3.57
C TYR A 101 -12.53 -33.02 -3.62
N ASN A 102 -11.72 -32.70 -4.63
CA ASN A 102 -11.10 -31.37 -4.80
C ASN A 102 -10.43 -30.87 -3.51
N PHE A 103 -9.65 -31.72 -2.84
CA PHE A 103 -8.87 -31.28 -1.68
C PHE A 103 -7.76 -30.34 -2.16
N GLY A 104 -7.62 -29.17 -1.55
CA GLY A 104 -6.61 -28.20 -1.99
C GLY A 104 -6.15 -27.22 -0.93
N LEU A 105 -5.09 -26.50 -1.26
CA LEU A 105 -4.45 -25.47 -0.46
C LEU A 105 -4.33 -24.20 -1.30
N PHE A 106 -4.98 -23.13 -0.84
CA PHE A 106 -4.82 -21.80 -1.42
C PHE A 106 -3.91 -20.95 -0.55
N THR A 107 -3.01 -20.18 -1.18
CA THR A 107 -2.18 -19.16 -0.51
C THR A 107 -2.06 -17.89 -1.35
N ARG A 108 -1.99 -16.74 -0.68
CA ARG A 108 -1.81 -15.43 -1.29
C ARG A 108 -0.82 -14.58 -0.49
N ALA A 109 0.12 -13.95 -1.16
CA ALA A 109 1.12 -13.06 -0.55
C ALA A 109 1.31 -11.77 -1.34
N HIS A 110 1.51 -10.66 -0.64
CA HIS A 110 1.79 -9.35 -1.21
C HIS A 110 3.09 -8.79 -0.65
N GLY A 111 3.98 -8.34 -1.54
CA GLY A 111 5.20 -7.64 -1.21
C GLY A 111 5.30 -6.29 -1.91
N TRP A 112 6.00 -5.35 -1.29
CA TRP A 112 6.30 -4.07 -1.91
C TRP A 112 7.60 -3.45 -1.45
N TYR A 113 8.12 -2.56 -2.29
CA TYR A 113 9.24 -1.68 -2.02
C TYR A 113 8.97 -0.29 -2.64
N ASP A 114 8.91 0.74 -1.81
CA ASP A 114 8.73 2.15 -2.19
C ASP A 114 10.01 2.94 -1.93
N PHE A 115 10.70 3.33 -3.00
CA PHE A 115 11.97 4.04 -2.91
C PHE A 115 11.86 5.35 -2.10
N VAL A 116 10.69 6.01 -2.11
CA VAL A 116 10.50 7.30 -1.41
C VAL A 116 10.62 7.15 0.11
N TYR A 117 10.11 6.07 0.69
CA TYR A 117 10.12 5.86 2.14
C TYR A 117 11.39 5.15 2.65
N ASN A 118 12.35 4.86 1.76
CA ASN A 118 13.63 4.24 2.09
C ASN A 118 14.82 5.22 1.90
N GLN A 119 14.54 6.52 1.94
CA GLN A 119 15.49 7.62 1.83
C GLN A 119 15.12 8.74 2.83
N SER A 120 15.88 9.84 2.85
CA SER A 120 15.49 11.04 3.59
C SER A 120 14.21 11.68 3.04
N ASN A 121 13.55 12.48 3.86
CA ASN A 121 12.36 13.26 3.52
C ASN A 121 12.69 14.76 3.43
N ASP A 122 11.72 15.58 3.02
CA ASP A 122 11.92 17.02 2.78
C ASP A 122 11.70 17.90 4.03
N HIS A 123 11.51 17.31 5.21
CA HIS A 123 11.21 18.07 6.42
C HIS A 123 12.38 18.99 6.78
N ASP A 124 12.11 20.28 6.96
CA ASP A 124 13.12 21.34 7.11
C ASP A 124 13.14 22.02 8.50
N SER A 125 12.24 21.61 9.41
CA SER A 125 12.05 22.22 10.73
C SER A 125 12.45 21.29 11.91
N PRO A 126 13.73 21.25 12.31
CA PRO A 126 14.17 20.45 13.46
C PRO A 126 13.47 20.78 14.78
N LEU A 127 12.96 22.01 14.93
CA LEU A 127 12.35 22.49 16.18
C LEU A 127 10.90 22.06 16.36
N THR A 128 10.21 21.67 15.29
CA THR A 128 8.79 21.27 15.34
C THR A 128 8.59 19.78 15.12
N SER A 129 9.58 19.08 14.55
CA SER A 129 9.51 17.64 14.32
C SER A 129 9.12 16.86 15.57
N ASN A 130 8.09 16.00 15.47
CA ASN A 130 7.70 15.11 16.56
C ASN A 130 8.45 13.76 16.54
N ASN A 131 9.36 13.54 15.57
CA ASN A 131 10.21 12.35 15.54
C ASN A 131 11.22 12.36 16.70
N ILE A 132 11.16 11.35 17.57
CA ILE A 132 12.07 11.17 18.71
C ILE A 132 13.15 10.11 18.49
N SER A 133 12.97 9.22 17.50
CA SER A 133 13.81 8.06 17.27
C SER A 133 14.79 8.21 16.10
N VAL A 134 14.58 9.23 15.26
CA VAL A 134 15.34 9.51 14.04
C VAL A 134 15.48 11.02 13.87
N ALA A 135 16.34 11.45 12.94
CA ALA A 135 16.42 12.86 12.58
C ALA A 135 15.09 13.35 11.94
N TYR A 136 14.86 14.66 12.00
CA TYR A 136 13.64 15.31 11.51
C TYR A 136 13.37 15.02 10.02
N ASP A 137 14.44 14.89 9.23
CA ASP A 137 14.45 14.63 7.79
C ASP A 137 14.51 13.12 7.44
N SER A 138 14.18 12.24 8.39
CA SER A 138 14.24 10.79 8.22
C SER A 138 12.91 10.11 8.53
N PHE A 139 12.56 9.06 7.79
CA PHE A 139 11.43 8.21 8.13
C PHE A 139 11.80 7.27 9.29
N THR A 140 10.86 7.05 10.22
CA THR A 140 11.06 6.08 11.30
C THR A 140 11.10 4.65 10.77
N ASP A 141 11.77 3.73 11.47
CA ASP A 141 11.79 2.29 11.12
C ASP A 141 10.39 1.71 10.87
N LYS A 142 9.39 2.17 11.63
CA LYS A 142 8.00 1.77 11.42
C LYS A 142 7.46 2.30 10.09
N THR A 143 7.73 3.55 9.75
CA THR A 143 7.30 4.14 8.47
C THR A 143 8.02 3.45 7.31
N GLU A 144 9.33 3.23 7.41
CA GLU A 144 10.08 2.46 6.42
C GLU A 144 9.49 1.06 6.24
N LYS A 145 9.13 0.37 7.33
CA LYS A 145 8.53 -0.98 7.24
C LYS A 145 7.12 -0.97 6.64
N TRP A 146 6.23 -0.12 7.11
CA TRP A 146 4.81 -0.21 6.71
C TRP A 146 4.53 0.50 5.38
N HIS A 147 5.21 1.62 5.10
CA HIS A 147 5.03 2.40 3.87
C HIS A 147 6.14 2.12 2.85
N GLY A 148 7.36 1.86 3.31
CA GLY A 148 8.52 1.66 2.44
C GLY A 148 8.76 0.22 1.99
N ARG A 149 8.72 -0.79 2.86
CA ARG A 149 9.10 -2.16 2.49
C ARG A 149 8.48 -3.21 3.39
N LYS A 150 7.61 -4.06 2.82
CA LYS A 150 7.01 -5.17 3.55
C LYS A 150 6.70 -6.33 2.62
N VAL A 151 6.65 -7.51 3.21
CA VAL A 151 5.99 -8.70 2.65
C VAL A 151 4.97 -9.18 3.68
N GLU A 152 3.78 -9.52 3.23
CA GLU A 152 2.71 -10.06 4.07
C GLU A 152 1.98 -11.22 3.37
N MET A 153 1.58 -12.20 4.16
CA MET A 153 0.62 -13.22 3.74
C MET A 153 -0.78 -12.64 3.91
N LEU A 154 -1.60 -12.76 2.87
CA LEU A 154 -2.97 -12.25 2.85
C LEU A 154 -3.95 -13.37 3.21
N ASP A 155 -3.86 -14.50 2.53
CA ASP A 155 -4.75 -15.64 2.70
C ASP A 155 -3.96 -16.94 2.70
N TYR A 156 -4.39 -17.91 3.53
CA TYR A 156 -3.90 -19.28 3.52
C TYR A 156 -4.97 -20.20 4.11
N PHE A 157 -5.48 -21.13 3.31
CA PHE A 157 -6.54 -22.05 3.78
C PHE A 157 -6.54 -23.37 3.01
N LEU A 158 -7.02 -24.41 3.67
CA LEU A 158 -7.34 -25.69 3.05
C LEU A 158 -8.83 -25.72 2.66
N TYR A 159 -9.15 -26.35 1.55
CA TYR A 159 -10.53 -26.55 1.09
C TYR A 159 -10.76 -27.98 0.61
N SER A 160 -12.03 -28.41 0.62
CA SER A 160 -12.43 -29.72 0.11
C SER A 160 -13.95 -29.82 -0.07
N GLY A 161 -14.39 -30.66 -1.00
CA GLY A 161 -15.77 -31.12 -1.14
C GLY A 161 -15.98 -32.55 -0.62
N PHE A 162 -17.21 -32.88 -0.24
CA PHE A 162 -17.63 -34.22 0.15
C PHE A 162 -19.09 -34.44 -0.27
N ASP A 163 -19.44 -35.68 -0.60
CA ASP A 163 -20.82 -36.06 -0.90
C ASP A 163 -21.64 -36.19 0.39
N VAL A 164 -22.93 -35.85 0.31
CA VAL A 164 -23.94 -35.96 1.39
C VAL A 164 -25.05 -36.90 0.97
#